data_AF-A0A1Y1XPW3-F1
#
_entry.id   AF-A0A1Y1XPW3-F1
#
_cell.length_a   1.000
_cell.length_b   1.000
_cell.length_c   1.000
_cell.angle_alpha   90.00
_cell.angle_beta   90.00
_cell.angle_gamma   90.00
#
_symmetry.space_group_name_H-M   'P 1'
#
loop_
_entity.id
_entity.type
_entity.pdbx_description
1 polymer ?
#
loop_
_entity_poly.entity_id
_entity_poly.type
_entity_poly.pdbx_seq_one_letter_code
_entity_poly.pdbx_strand_id
1 'polypeptide(L)'
;MSSIYCMFCGGSNCKYENYLNWVNDSEHPNAIEGLYSNWIGGNILATQRPSTKIIKKYNLINEFKKNNILSIINLEEFGEHPNCGDGIELSSGFAYKPEDFMNEGSSYYYFFMEDLKTPSYQQMLNIVQVLTFSLENQKKVVQV
;
A
#
# COMPACT_ATOMS: atom_id res chain seq x y z
N MET A 1 -9.82 -12.08 -9.03
CA MET A 1 -9.10 -13.17 -8.32
C MET A 1 -10.01 -14.24 -7.73
N SER A 2 -9.58 -15.52 -7.76
CA SER A 2 -10.27 -16.65 -7.14
C SER A 2 -10.13 -16.65 -5.61
N SER A 3 -11.20 -16.96 -4.87
CA SER A 3 -11.21 -17.14 -3.41
C SER A 3 -10.17 -18.16 -2.91
N ILE A 4 -9.70 -19.04 -3.79
CA ILE A 4 -8.70 -20.06 -3.48
C ILE A 4 -7.31 -19.46 -3.23
N TYR A 5 -6.94 -18.38 -3.93
CA TYR A 5 -5.63 -17.72 -3.74
C TYR A 5 -5.53 -17.15 -2.33
N CYS A 6 -6.58 -16.45 -1.89
CA CYS A 6 -6.64 -15.92 -0.53
C CYS A 6 -6.51 -17.02 0.53
N MET A 7 -7.03 -18.23 0.27
CA MET A 7 -6.90 -19.36 1.19
C MET A 7 -5.43 -19.77 1.39
N PHE A 8 -4.62 -19.75 0.32
CA PHE A 8 -3.17 -20.02 0.41
C PHE A 8 -2.40 -18.89 1.08
N CYS A 9 -2.87 -17.65 0.99
CA CYS A 9 -2.29 -16.52 1.71
C CYS A 9 -2.59 -16.58 3.22
N GLY A 10 -3.63 -17.29 3.65
CA GLY A 10 -4.09 -17.39 5.04
C GLY A 10 -5.44 -16.71 5.32
N GLY A 11 -6.13 -16.23 4.29
CA GLY A 11 -7.42 -15.54 4.39
C GLY A 11 -7.33 -14.32 5.31
N SER A 12 -8.28 -14.17 6.22
CA SER A 12 -8.28 -13.06 7.19
C SER A 12 -7.02 -13.02 8.08
N ASN A 13 -6.30 -14.14 8.21
CA ASN A 13 -5.01 -14.23 8.91
C ASN A 13 -3.81 -14.13 7.94
N CYS A 14 -4.00 -13.55 6.75
CA CYS A 14 -2.96 -13.43 5.73
C CYS A 14 -1.66 -12.87 6.31
N LYS A 15 -0.54 -13.58 6.08
CA LYS A 15 0.78 -13.20 6.61
C LYS A 15 1.21 -11.80 6.16
N TYR A 16 0.86 -11.44 4.93
CA TYR A 16 1.31 -10.21 4.26
C TYR A 16 0.37 -9.02 4.46
N GLU A 17 -0.84 -9.23 4.98
CA GLU A 17 -1.78 -8.15 5.32
C GLU A 17 -1.93 -7.92 6.83
N ASN A 18 -1.28 -8.75 7.64
CA ASN A 18 -1.29 -8.64 9.08
C ASN A 18 0.08 -8.17 9.60
N TYR A 19 0.21 -6.85 9.80
CA TYR A 19 1.43 -6.22 10.34
C TYR A 19 1.85 -6.77 11.71
N LEU A 20 0.92 -7.34 12.50
CA LEU A 20 1.22 -7.91 13.82
C LEU A 20 2.20 -9.09 13.73
N ASN A 21 2.30 -9.75 12.58
CA ASN A 21 3.28 -10.80 12.37
C ASN A 21 4.72 -10.28 12.32
N TRP A 22 4.91 -8.96 12.17
CA TRP A 22 6.19 -8.32 11.89
C TRP A 22 6.59 -7.26 12.92
N VAL A 23 5.79 -7.05 13.97
CA VAL A 23 6.10 -6.04 15.02
C VAL A 23 7.30 -6.42 15.91
N ASN A 24 7.63 -7.71 15.98
CA ASN A 24 8.74 -8.23 16.79
C ASN A 24 10.00 -8.53 15.95
N ASP A 25 10.03 -8.14 14.67
CA ASP A 25 11.23 -8.26 13.85
C ASP A 25 12.21 -7.15 14.25
N SER A 26 13.21 -7.50 15.06
CA SER A 26 14.23 -6.56 15.53
C SER A 26 15.24 -6.18 14.46
N GLU A 27 15.40 -7.00 13.42
CA GLU A 27 16.33 -6.73 12.31
C GLU A 27 15.69 -5.81 11.27
N HIS A 28 14.38 -5.95 11.04
CA HIS A 28 13.60 -5.19 10.07
C HIS A 28 12.36 -4.58 10.72
N PRO A 29 12.51 -3.58 11.61
CA PRO A 29 11.38 -2.93 12.25
C PRO A 29 10.53 -2.20 11.20
N ASN A 30 9.21 -2.23 11.41
CA ASN A 30 8.28 -1.53 10.52
C ASN A 30 8.55 -0.03 10.49
N ALA A 31 8.62 0.53 9.29
CA ALA A 31 8.84 1.95 9.06
C ALA A 31 7.69 2.84 9.58
N ILE A 32 6.44 2.37 9.46
CA ILE A 32 5.23 3.01 9.98
C ILE A 32 4.49 2.03 10.89
N GLU A 33 4.11 2.48 12.09
CA GLU A 33 3.32 1.65 13.01
C GLU A 33 1.95 1.29 12.40
N GLY A 34 1.54 0.03 12.53
CA GLY A 34 0.30 -0.47 11.93
C GLY A 34 0.43 -0.97 10.49
N LEU A 35 1.60 -0.82 9.86
CA LEU A 35 1.86 -1.29 8.51
C LEU A 35 3.11 -2.16 8.45
N TYR A 36 3.00 -3.33 7.82
CA TYR A 36 4.19 -4.05 7.39
C TYR A 36 4.89 -3.24 6.29
N SER A 37 5.99 -2.57 6.62
CA SER A 37 6.53 -1.51 5.78
C SER A 37 8.01 -1.24 6.02
N ASN A 38 8.73 -0.81 4.98
CA ASN A 38 10.14 -0.45 5.08
C ASN A 38 10.52 0.73 4.15
N TRP A 39 11.56 1.48 4.53
CA TRP A 39 12.10 2.57 3.72
C TRP A 39 13.12 2.06 2.69
N ILE A 40 12.92 2.41 1.43
CA ILE A 40 13.85 2.18 0.32
C ILE A 40 14.49 3.51 -0.04
N GLY A 41 15.82 3.58 0.06
CA GLY A 41 16.60 4.78 -0.26
C GLY A 41 16.19 6.03 0.54
N GLY A 42 15.54 5.87 1.69
CA GLY A 42 15.09 6.94 2.60
C GLY A 42 13.84 7.72 2.17
N ASN A 43 13.40 7.57 0.92
CA ASN A 43 12.41 8.46 0.30
C ASN A 43 11.18 7.71 -0.25
N ILE A 44 11.28 6.39 -0.37
CA ILE A 44 10.20 5.52 -0.82
C ILE A 44 9.82 4.61 0.34
N LEU A 45 8.55 4.60 0.71
CA LEU A 45 7.99 3.65 1.66
C LEU A 45 7.36 2.50 0.85
N ALA A 46 7.95 1.31 0.92
CA ALA A 46 7.29 0.10 0.45
C ALA A 46 6.47 -0.49 1.60
N THR A 47 5.20 -0.79 1.37
CA THR A 47 4.29 -1.27 2.42
C THR A 47 3.32 -2.29 1.86
N GLN A 48 2.80 -3.16 2.73
CA GLN A 48 1.52 -3.81 2.48
C GLN A 48 0.43 -2.75 2.23
N ARG A 49 -0.64 -3.13 1.54
CA ARG A 49 -1.83 -2.27 1.43
C ARG A 49 -2.43 -1.93 2.81
N PRO A 50 -2.82 -0.67 3.05
CA PRO A 50 -3.56 -0.32 4.24
C PRO A 50 -5.01 -0.83 4.15
N SER A 51 -5.70 -0.88 5.28
CA SER A 51 -7.15 -1.12 5.32
C SER A 51 -7.89 0.06 5.97
N THR A 52 -9.17 0.24 5.67
CA THR A 52 -10.02 1.27 6.32
C THR A 52 -9.90 1.21 7.85
N LYS A 53 -9.80 -0.01 8.41
CA LYS A 53 -9.67 -0.23 9.85
C LYS A 53 -8.30 0.19 10.38
N ILE A 54 -7.21 -0.18 9.71
CA ILE A 54 -5.85 0.19 10.13
C ILE A 54 -5.64 1.70 9.98
N ILE A 55 -6.12 2.31 8.89
CA ILE A 55 -6.07 3.76 8.67
C ILE A 55 -6.65 4.52 9.86
N LYS A 56 -7.84 4.11 10.34
CA LYS A 56 -8.50 4.72 11.50
C LYS A 56 -7.77 4.42 12.81
N LYS A 57 -7.37 3.17 13.03
CA LYS A 57 -6.74 2.72 14.28
C LYS A 57 -5.41 3.42 14.55
N TYR A 58 -4.60 3.59 13.51
CA TYR A 58 -3.24 4.16 13.61
C TYR A 58 -3.13 5.59 13.10
N ASN A 59 -4.25 6.18 12.68
CA ASN A 59 -4.28 7.53 12.12
C ASN A 59 -3.27 7.71 10.97
N LEU A 60 -3.25 6.73 10.04
CA LEU A 60 -2.22 6.61 9.02
C LEU A 60 -2.09 7.85 8.14
N ILE A 61 -3.19 8.56 7.90
CA ILE A 61 -3.19 9.85 7.18
C ILE A 61 -2.23 10.84 7.86
N ASN A 62 -2.31 10.98 9.18
CA ASN A 62 -1.45 11.88 9.92
C ASN A 62 -0.01 11.37 10.01
N GLU A 63 0.19 10.06 10.13
CA GLU A 63 1.54 9.47 10.08
C GLU A 63 2.20 9.69 8.73
N PHE A 64 1.45 9.57 7.63
CA PHE A 64 1.96 9.87 6.29
C PHE A 64 2.37 11.34 6.16
N LYS A 65 1.51 12.26 6.63
CA LYS A 65 1.84 13.70 6.66
C LYS A 65 3.09 14.01 7.48
N LYS A 66 3.22 13.45 8.70
CA LYS A 66 4.41 13.63 9.55
C LYS A 66 5.69 13.16 8.88
N ASN A 67 5.60 12.08 8.09
CA ASN A 67 6.72 11.53 7.35
C ASN A 67 6.97 12.21 5.99
N ASN A 68 6.23 13.28 5.67
CA ASN A 68 6.26 13.98 4.39
C ASN A 68 5.96 13.06 3.19
N ILE A 69 5.11 12.08 3.42
CA ILE A 69 4.56 11.20 2.39
C ILE A 69 3.38 11.94 1.76
N LEU A 70 3.51 12.27 0.47
CA LEU A 70 2.54 13.09 -0.25
C LEU A 70 2.09 12.48 -1.57
N SER A 71 2.69 11.37 -1.98
CA SER A 71 2.31 10.60 -3.18
C SER A 71 2.11 9.13 -2.81
N ILE A 72 1.02 8.54 -3.28
CA ILE A 72 0.71 7.11 -3.15
C ILE A 72 0.64 6.52 -4.55
N ILE A 73 1.39 5.46 -4.78
CA ILE A 73 1.34 4.65 -5.99
C ILE A 73 0.71 3.31 -5.58
N ASN A 74 -0.50 3.05 -6.04
CA ASN A 74 -1.20 1.78 -5.82
C ASN A 74 -1.01 0.88 -7.05
N LEU A 75 -0.42 -0.29 -6.82
CA LEU A 75 -0.18 -1.32 -7.84
C LEU A 75 -1.21 -2.46 -7.82
N GLU A 76 -2.13 -2.48 -6.86
CA GLU A 76 -3.12 -3.54 -6.67
C GLU A 76 -3.99 -3.77 -7.92
N GLU A 77 -4.54 -4.98 -8.03
CA GLU A 77 -5.69 -5.24 -8.89
C GLU A 77 -6.98 -4.71 -8.24
N PHE A 78 -7.89 -4.14 -9.04
CA PHE A 78 -9.22 -3.83 -8.52
C PHE A 78 -9.93 -5.11 -8.08
N GLY A 79 -10.35 -5.20 -6.82
CA GLY A 79 -10.92 -6.43 -6.29
C GLY A 79 -9.88 -7.45 -5.81
N GLU A 80 -8.60 -7.07 -5.69
CA GLU A 80 -7.53 -7.97 -5.27
C GLU A 80 -7.72 -8.47 -3.84
N HIS A 81 -7.41 -9.76 -3.63
CA HIS A 81 -7.38 -10.37 -2.30
C HIS A 81 -8.65 -10.10 -1.44
N PRO A 82 -9.88 -10.43 -1.90
CA PRO A 82 -11.12 -10.04 -1.23
C PRO A 82 -11.31 -10.61 0.18
N ASN A 83 -10.62 -11.71 0.49
CA ASN A 83 -10.73 -12.41 1.76
C ASN A 83 -9.43 -12.35 2.58
N CYS A 84 -8.41 -11.63 2.12
CA CYS A 84 -7.18 -11.45 2.90
C CYS A 84 -7.36 -10.33 3.91
N GLY A 85 -6.72 -10.46 5.08
CA GLY A 85 -6.69 -9.41 6.09
C GLY A 85 -8.07 -8.90 6.50
N ASP A 86 -8.27 -7.58 6.40
CA ASP A 86 -9.55 -6.92 6.70
C ASP A 86 -10.54 -6.94 5.51
N GLY A 87 -10.16 -7.52 4.37
CA GLY A 87 -10.97 -7.62 3.16
C GLY A 87 -11.08 -6.31 2.38
N ILE A 88 -12.05 -6.25 1.48
CA ILE A 88 -12.27 -5.10 0.58
C ILE A 88 -13.33 -4.15 1.12
N GLU A 89 -13.02 -2.86 1.05
CA GLU A 89 -13.99 -1.78 1.15
C GLU A 89 -14.82 -1.70 -0.14
N LEU A 90 -16.10 -2.08 -0.03
CA LEU A 90 -16.99 -2.25 -1.19
C LEU A 90 -17.16 -0.97 -2.03
N SER A 91 -17.01 0.21 -1.43
CA SER A 91 -17.17 1.47 -2.17
C SER A 91 -16.01 1.81 -3.09
N SER A 92 -14.81 1.26 -2.86
CA SER A 92 -13.59 1.57 -3.63
C SER A 92 -13.04 0.38 -4.40
N GLY A 93 -13.36 -0.85 -3.99
CA GLY A 93 -12.79 -2.07 -4.58
C GLY A 93 -11.36 -2.40 -4.10
N PHE A 94 -10.83 -1.62 -3.16
CA PHE A 94 -9.56 -1.86 -2.46
C PHE A 94 -9.82 -2.09 -0.97
N ALA A 95 -8.80 -2.45 -0.17
CA ALA A 95 -8.97 -2.60 1.29
C ALA A 95 -9.27 -1.28 2.04
N TYR A 96 -9.19 -0.14 1.34
CA TYR A 96 -9.39 1.21 1.85
C TYR A 96 -10.00 2.12 0.78
N LYS A 97 -10.41 3.34 1.17
CA LYS A 97 -10.86 4.39 0.22
C LYS A 97 -9.67 5.27 -0.14
N PRO A 98 -9.22 5.29 -1.41
CA PRO A 98 -8.18 6.23 -1.86
C PRO A 98 -8.52 7.69 -1.52
N GLU A 99 -9.80 8.03 -1.53
CA GLU A 99 -10.34 9.35 -1.22
C GLU A 99 -9.94 9.83 0.18
N ASP A 100 -9.77 8.93 1.15
CA ASP A 100 -9.36 9.29 2.51
C ASP A 100 -7.97 9.97 2.51
N PHE A 101 -7.07 9.56 1.62
CA PHE A 101 -5.75 10.20 1.46
C PHE A 101 -5.80 11.41 0.53
N MET A 102 -6.59 11.34 -0.54
CA MET A 102 -6.71 12.42 -1.53
C MET A 102 -7.33 13.69 -0.94
N ASN A 103 -8.38 13.54 -0.14
CA ASN A 103 -9.04 14.66 0.55
C ASN A 103 -8.09 15.41 1.50
N GLU A 104 -7.02 14.75 1.91
CA GLU A 104 -6.00 15.25 2.82
C GLU A 104 -4.74 15.74 2.11
N GLY A 105 -4.81 15.89 0.78
CA GLY A 105 -3.79 16.51 -0.07
C GLY A 105 -2.79 15.53 -0.69
N SER A 106 -2.96 14.22 -0.50
CA SER A 106 -2.08 13.22 -1.12
C SER A 106 -2.39 13.07 -2.61
N SER A 107 -1.35 13.04 -3.44
CA SER A 107 -1.47 12.64 -4.85
C SER A 107 -1.61 11.12 -4.92
N TYR A 108 -2.60 10.62 -5.63
CA TYR A 108 -2.87 9.19 -5.74
C TYR A 108 -2.77 8.74 -7.19
N TYR A 109 -1.95 7.73 -7.44
CA TYR A 109 -1.70 7.16 -8.76
C TYR A 109 -2.00 5.67 -8.74
N TYR A 110 -2.89 5.24 -9.63
CA TYR A 110 -3.27 3.84 -9.76
C TYR A 110 -2.65 3.23 -11.02
N PHE A 111 -1.84 2.19 -10.86
CA PHE A 111 -1.23 1.44 -11.94
C PHE A 111 -1.48 -0.05 -11.75
N PHE A 112 -2.64 -0.52 -12.24
CA PHE A 112 -3.05 -1.92 -12.22
C PHE A 112 -1.91 -2.91 -12.55
N MET A 113 -1.49 -3.73 -11.59
CA MET A 113 -0.56 -4.82 -11.82
C MET A 113 -1.22 -6.11 -11.35
N GLU A 114 -1.34 -7.09 -12.25
CA GLU A 114 -1.85 -8.41 -11.85
C GLU A 114 -0.86 -9.08 -10.90
N ASP A 115 -1.37 -9.60 -9.79
CA ASP A 115 -0.55 -10.24 -8.77
C ASP A 115 0.29 -11.38 -9.35
N LEU A 116 1.51 -11.51 -8.84
CA LEU A 116 2.54 -12.45 -9.29
C LEU A 116 2.91 -12.36 -10.78
N LYS A 117 2.50 -11.31 -11.48
CA LYS A 117 2.94 -11.02 -12.86
C LYS A 117 3.84 -9.81 -12.93
N THR A 118 4.43 -9.60 -14.10
CA THR A 118 5.28 -8.44 -14.39
C THR A 118 4.52 -7.42 -15.24
N PRO A 119 4.69 -6.11 -15.02
CA PRO A 119 4.08 -5.10 -15.86
C PRO A 119 4.69 -5.13 -17.27
N SER A 120 3.98 -4.57 -18.25
CA SER A 120 4.57 -4.33 -19.57
C SER A 120 5.70 -3.29 -19.50
N TYR A 121 6.59 -3.28 -20.49
CA TYR A 121 7.65 -2.28 -20.57
C TYR A 121 7.10 -0.84 -20.52
N GLN A 122 6.04 -0.55 -21.28
CA GLN A 122 5.43 0.77 -21.30
C GLN A 122 4.86 1.15 -19.92
N GLN A 123 4.22 0.21 -19.25
CA GLN A 123 3.66 0.45 -17.91
C GLN A 123 4.75 0.68 -16.87
N MET A 124 5.83 -0.10 -16.92
CA MET A 124 7.00 0.10 -16.07
C MET A 124 7.58 1.50 -16.24
N LEU A 125 7.74 1.97 -17.48
CA LEU A 125 8.20 3.34 -17.75
C LEU A 125 7.26 4.38 -17.16
N ASN A 126 5.94 4.22 -17.30
CA ASN A 126 4.97 5.16 -16.75
C ASN A 126 5.04 5.24 -15.22
N ILE A 127 5.16 4.08 -14.54
CA ILE A 127 5.33 4.01 -13.08
C ILE A 127 6.61 4.74 -12.65
N VAL A 128 7.74 4.43 -13.30
CA VAL A 128 9.04 5.03 -12.98
C VAL A 128 9.03 6.55 -13.22
N GLN A 129 8.37 7.02 -14.27
CA GLN A 129 8.22 8.45 -14.55
C GLN A 129 7.47 9.17 -13.42
N VAL A 130 6.33 8.62 -12.96
CA VAL A 130 5.54 9.21 -11.87
C VAL A 130 6.27 9.13 -10.52
N LEU A 131 6.96 8.02 -10.26
CA LEU A 131 7.81 7.86 -9.09
C LEU A 131 8.91 8.93 -9.06
N THR A 132 9.66 9.06 -10.16
CA THR A 132 10.75 10.04 -10.30
C THR A 132 10.23 11.46 -10.13
N PHE A 133 9.14 11.81 -10.81
CA PHE A 133 8.50 13.12 -10.69
C PHE A 133 8.10 13.43 -9.24
N SER A 134 7.53 12.45 -8.53
CA SER A 134 7.13 12.65 -7.13
C SER A 134 8.35 12.92 -6.22
N LEU A 135 9.43 12.16 -6.40
CA LEU A 135 10.66 12.30 -5.64
C LEU A 135 11.38 13.63 -5.91
N GLU A 136 11.46 14.06 -7.17
CA GLU A 136 12.08 15.34 -7.56
C GLU A 136 11.33 16.56 -6.99
N ASN A 137 10.01 16.45 -6.84
CA ASN A 137 9.19 17.48 -6.20
C ASN A 137 9.24 17.41 -4.65
N GLN A 138 10.26 16.77 -4.08
CA GLN A 138 10.52 16.59 -2.64
C GLN A 138 9.37 15.92 -1.87
N LYS A 139 8.58 15.10 -2.55
CA LYS A 139 7.53 14.31 -1.92
C LYS A 139 8.07 12.92 -1.66
N LYS A 140 8.02 12.44 -0.41
CA LYS A 140 8.21 11.01 -0.18
C LYS A 140 7.03 10.25 -0.79
N VAL A 141 7.32 9.06 -1.29
CA VAL A 141 6.35 8.24 -2.02
C VAL A 141 6.04 6.99 -1.22
N VAL A 142 4.77 6.62 -1.12
CA VAL A 142 4.38 5.25 -0.75
C VAL A 142 4.16 4.45 -2.01
N GLN A 143 4.77 3.28 -2.05
CA GLN A 143 4.42 2.23 -2.97
C GLN A 143 3.61 1.19 -2.18
N VAL A 144 2.35 1.03 -2.60
CA VAL A 144 1.38 0.07 -2.11
C VAL A 144 1.21 -1.02 -3.15
#